data_AF-A0A534SHG5-F1
#
_entry.id   AF-A0A534SHG5-F1
#
_cell.length_a   1.000
_cell.length_b   1.000
_cell.length_c   1.000
_cell.angle_alpha   90.00
_cell.angle_beta   90.00
_cell.angle_gamma   90.00
#
_symmetry.space_group_name_H-M   'P 1'
#
loop_
_entity.id
_entity.type
_entity.pdbx_description
1 polymer ?
#
loop_
_entity_poly.entity_id
_entity_poly.type
_entity_poly.pdbx_seq_one_letter_code
_entity_poly.pdbx_strand_id
1 'polypeptide(L)'
;MTHDQPGLDLTASVPAGPVREWLAGAPADEVAEGLDAAADPGAALTGLVRLLEAAPRPPARGRVGPLLRILGGSPALAAALVAEGEGWPALLDAALAVASRDPPAHRAALEAAGVAGPLPRAELQAQLRRYRRRGFVRIGGRDLLGLATVDETVREITALAEGVIEAAVAGARARLAAEWGEDWAGDRPGGFVVLGMGKLGGGELNYSSDVDLIYV
;
A
#
# COMPACT_ATOMS: atom_id res chain seq x y z
N MET A 1 1.16 -13.81 46.29
CA MET A 1 1.54 -14.85 45.32
C MET A 1 1.67 -14.17 43.96
N THR A 2 2.85 -13.63 43.70
CA THR A 2 3.24 -12.98 42.44
C THR A 2 3.66 -14.07 41.48
N HIS A 3 2.86 -14.31 40.43
CA HIS A 3 3.28 -15.12 39.29
C HIS A 3 4.17 -14.25 38.40
N ASP A 4 5.47 -14.34 38.63
CA ASP A 4 6.51 -13.88 37.71
C ASP A 4 6.73 -15.02 36.70
N GLN A 5 6.10 -14.91 35.54
CA GLN A 5 6.35 -15.82 34.40
C GLN A 5 7.60 -15.28 33.68
N PRO A 6 8.67 -16.08 33.54
CA PRO A 6 9.84 -15.65 32.78
C PRO A 6 9.43 -15.43 31.33
N GLY A 7 9.69 -14.23 30.80
CA GLY A 7 9.44 -13.88 29.41
C GLY A 7 10.06 -14.93 28.48
N LEU A 8 9.23 -15.52 27.61
CA LEU A 8 9.70 -16.41 26.57
C LEU A 8 10.75 -15.63 25.76
N ASP A 9 11.98 -16.15 25.69
CA ASP A 9 13.00 -15.57 24.82
C ASP A 9 12.63 -15.87 23.36
N LEU A 10 11.72 -15.05 22.81
CA LEU A 10 11.25 -15.12 21.43
C LEU A 10 12.41 -14.93 20.43
N THR A 11 13.57 -14.45 20.87
CA THR A 11 14.76 -14.32 20.04
C THR A 11 15.44 -15.67 19.78
N ALA A 12 15.22 -16.69 20.62
CA ALA A 12 15.78 -18.03 20.46
C ALA A 12 15.19 -18.81 19.26
N SER A 13 14.04 -18.39 18.73
CA SER A 13 13.40 -18.94 17.53
C SER A 13 13.71 -18.15 16.24
N VAL A 14 14.57 -17.13 16.31
CA VAL A 14 14.93 -16.30 15.15
C VAL A 14 15.80 -17.13 14.20
N PRO A 15 15.44 -17.23 12.91
CA PRO A 15 16.25 -17.94 11.94
C PRO A 15 17.67 -17.35 11.87
N ALA A 16 18.68 -18.22 11.86
CA ALA A 16 20.08 -17.80 11.71
C ALA A 16 20.30 -17.03 10.39
N GLY A 17 21.26 -16.10 10.37
CA GLY A 17 21.64 -15.35 9.17
C GLY A 17 21.23 -13.87 9.19
N PRO A 18 20.91 -13.26 8.03
CA PRO A 18 20.74 -11.81 7.88
C PRO A 18 19.71 -11.17 8.82
N VAL A 19 18.65 -11.91 9.18
CA VAL A 19 17.62 -11.42 10.11
C VAL A 19 18.17 -11.25 11.53
N ARG A 20 18.99 -12.20 12.00
CA ARG A 20 19.59 -12.11 13.35
C ARG A 20 20.54 -10.92 13.45
N GLU A 21 21.35 -10.69 12.42
CA GLU A 21 22.23 -9.52 12.34
C GLU A 21 21.42 -8.21 12.28
N TRP A 22 20.34 -8.21 11.49
CA TRP A 22 19.45 -7.05 11.39
C TRP A 22 18.80 -6.71 12.74
N LEU A 23 18.27 -7.72 13.45
CA LEU A 23 17.66 -7.53 14.77
C LEU A 23 18.71 -7.11 15.82
N ALA A 24 19.93 -7.62 15.75
CA ALA A 24 21.02 -7.20 16.63
C ALA A 24 21.47 -5.75 16.38
N GLY A 25 21.32 -5.25 15.15
CA GLY A 25 21.57 -3.85 14.79
C GLY A 25 20.41 -2.90 15.09
N ALA A 26 19.24 -3.41 15.47
CA ALA A 26 18.04 -2.62 15.75
C ALA A 26 17.95 -2.21 17.24
N PRO A 27 17.25 -1.11 17.59
CA PRO A 27 16.96 -0.77 18.97
C PRO A 27 16.16 -1.90 19.65
N ALA A 28 16.69 -2.44 20.75
CA ALA A 28 16.12 -3.61 21.42
C ALA A 28 14.69 -3.37 21.93
N ASP A 29 14.41 -2.14 22.37
CA ASP A 29 13.08 -1.67 22.77
C ASP A 29 12.08 -1.74 21.61
N GLU A 30 12.45 -1.26 20.43
CA GLU A 30 11.57 -1.31 19.25
C GLU A 30 11.36 -2.73 18.73
N VAL A 31 12.36 -3.60 18.83
CA VAL A 31 12.22 -5.02 18.46
C VAL A 31 11.24 -5.71 19.41
N ALA A 32 11.42 -5.52 20.72
CA ALA A 32 10.56 -6.12 21.73
C ALA A 32 9.12 -5.62 21.60
N GLU A 33 8.92 -4.29 21.52
CA GLU A 33 7.60 -3.69 21.31
C GLU A 33 6.96 -4.17 19.99
N GLY A 34 7.75 -4.20 18.92
CA GLY A 34 7.28 -4.61 17.59
C GLY A 34 6.79 -6.05 17.54
N LEU A 35 7.52 -6.98 18.16
CA LEU A 35 7.14 -8.39 18.21
C LEU A 35 5.99 -8.63 19.19
N ASP A 36 5.99 -7.99 20.36
CA ASP A 36 4.91 -8.13 21.35
C ASP A 36 3.57 -7.62 20.82
N ALA A 37 3.59 -6.50 20.08
CA ALA A 37 2.41 -5.92 19.47
C ALA A 37 2.05 -6.52 18.09
N ALA A 38 2.87 -7.42 17.54
CA ALA A 38 2.55 -8.08 16.28
C ALA A 38 1.47 -9.15 16.50
N ALA A 39 0.47 -9.18 15.62
CA ALA A 39 -0.59 -10.19 15.69
C ALA A 39 -0.06 -11.63 15.56
N ASP A 40 0.98 -11.82 14.74
CA ASP A 40 1.74 -13.06 14.62
C ASP A 40 3.25 -12.73 14.53
N PRO A 41 4.01 -12.89 15.64
CA PRO A 41 5.45 -12.65 15.66
C PRO A 41 6.24 -13.58 14.73
N GLY A 42 5.77 -14.82 14.53
CA GLY A 42 6.41 -15.77 13.62
C GLY A 42 6.25 -15.37 12.15
N ALA A 43 5.06 -14.89 11.79
CA ALA A 43 4.81 -14.30 10.48
C ALA A 43 5.62 -13.01 10.29
N ALA A 44 5.78 -12.17 11.32
CA ALA A 44 6.62 -10.98 11.27
C ALA A 44 8.07 -11.32 10.90
N LEU A 45 8.66 -12.31 11.58
CA LEU A 45 10.02 -12.77 11.29
C LEU A 45 10.14 -13.38 9.90
N THR A 46 9.16 -14.19 9.48
CA THR A 46 9.14 -14.78 8.13
C THR A 46 9.01 -13.72 7.04
N GLY A 47 8.18 -12.69 7.27
CA GLY A 47 8.06 -11.53 6.39
C GLY A 47 9.35 -10.74 6.31
N LEU A 48 10.06 -10.58 7.45
CA LEU A 48 11.33 -9.87 7.52
C LEU A 48 12.43 -10.59 6.75
N VAL A 49 12.50 -11.94 6.83
CA VAL A 49 13.40 -12.74 5.98
C VAL A 49 13.19 -12.39 4.51
N ARG A 50 11.95 -12.50 4.02
CA ARG A 50 11.63 -12.26 2.61
C ARG A 50 11.91 -10.82 2.17
N LEU A 51 11.68 -9.86 3.06
CA LEU A 51 11.92 -8.44 2.78
C LEU A 51 13.42 -8.16 2.64
N LEU A 52 14.23 -8.68 3.55
CA LEU A 52 15.68 -8.49 3.52
C LEU A 52 16.35 -9.28 2.38
N GLU A 53 15.83 -10.45 2.01
CA GLU A 53 16.28 -11.18 0.81
C GLU A 53 16.01 -10.41 -0.48
N ALA A 54 14.85 -9.76 -0.58
CA ALA A 54 14.48 -8.99 -1.76
C ALA A 54 15.21 -7.65 -1.86
N ALA A 55 15.41 -6.96 -0.73
CA ALA A 55 16.09 -5.66 -0.67
C ALA A 55 16.66 -5.40 0.73
N PRO A 56 17.94 -5.77 0.96
CA PRO A 56 18.59 -5.56 2.25
C PRO A 56 18.66 -4.08 2.61
N ARG A 57 18.18 -3.72 3.81
CA ARG A 57 18.33 -2.36 4.37
C ARG A 57 18.62 -2.46 5.86
N PRO A 58 19.48 -1.58 6.41
CA PRO A 58 19.71 -1.55 7.85
C PRO A 58 18.43 -1.14 8.60
N PRO A 59 18.27 -1.56 9.87
CA PRO A 59 17.17 -1.08 10.70
C PRO A 59 17.27 0.43 10.87
N ALA A 60 16.11 1.10 10.85
CA ALA A 60 16.01 2.53 11.08
C ALA A 60 15.22 2.78 12.37
N ARG A 61 15.75 3.61 13.26
CA ARG A 61 15.08 3.99 14.51
C ARG A 61 13.69 4.60 14.21
N GLY A 62 12.68 4.20 14.96
CA GLY A 62 11.28 4.59 14.80
C GLY A 62 10.56 3.86 13.67
N ARG A 63 11.19 2.84 13.06
CA ARG A 63 10.63 2.05 11.95
C ARG A 63 10.60 0.55 12.22
N VAL A 64 11.39 0.08 13.17
CA VAL A 64 11.52 -1.36 13.45
C VAL A 64 10.20 -1.90 13.99
N GLY A 65 9.66 -1.28 15.04
CA GLY A 65 8.39 -1.70 15.64
C GLY A 65 7.23 -1.73 14.64
N PRO A 66 6.95 -0.61 13.93
CA PRO A 66 5.89 -0.58 12.93
C PRO A 66 6.07 -1.57 11.77
N LEU A 67 7.30 -1.76 11.31
CA LEU A 67 7.59 -2.75 10.26
C LEU A 67 7.21 -4.16 10.72
N LEU A 68 7.67 -4.57 11.91
CA LEU A 68 7.37 -5.90 12.46
C LEU A 68 5.87 -6.11 12.65
N ARG A 69 5.16 -5.10 13.15
CA ARG A 69 3.69 -5.12 13.28
C ARG A 69 2.97 -5.28 11.95
N ILE A 70 3.40 -4.57 10.90
CA ILE A 70 2.81 -4.71 9.55
C ILE A 70 3.10 -6.10 8.98
N LEU A 71 4.33 -6.60 9.10
CA LEU A 71 4.73 -7.90 8.58
C LEU A 71 3.99 -9.06 9.27
N GLY A 72 3.78 -8.96 10.59
CA GLY A 72 3.02 -9.95 11.37
C GLY A 72 1.50 -9.75 11.32
N GLY A 73 1.03 -8.56 10.95
CA GLY A 73 -0.39 -8.21 10.93
C GLY A 73 -1.09 -8.51 9.59
N SER A 74 -0.37 -8.51 8.47
CA SER A 74 -0.96 -8.80 7.16
C SER A 74 0.03 -9.42 6.17
N PRO A 75 -0.16 -10.70 5.79
CA PRO A 75 0.62 -11.34 4.75
C PRO A 75 0.55 -10.60 3.40
N ALA A 76 -0.59 -9.97 3.09
CA ALA A 76 -0.78 -9.21 1.86
C ALA A 76 0.06 -7.93 1.84
N LEU A 77 0.13 -7.20 2.97
CA LEU A 77 0.97 -6.01 3.07
C LEU A 77 2.46 -6.38 3.12
N ALA A 78 2.80 -7.47 3.80
CA ALA A 78 4.16 -7.99 3.80
C ALA A 78 4.63 -8.32 2.37
N ALA A 79 3.83 -9.08 1.61
CA ALA A 79 4.13 -9.37 0.20
C ALA A 79 4.23 -8.09 -0.66
N ALA A 80 3.40 -7.09 -0.38
CA ALA A 80 3.43 -5.83 -1.10
C ALA A 80 4.69 -4.98 -0.82
N LEU A 81 5.20 -5.00 0.42
CA LEU A 81 6.49 -4.40 0.78
C LEU A 81 7.65 -5.14 0.08
N VAL A 82 7.64 -6.47 0.08
CA VAL A 82 8.65 -7.28 -0.64
C VAL A 82 8.65 -6.95 -2.14
N ALA A 83 7.47 -6.89 -2.75
CA ALA A 83 7.32 -6.57 -4.17
C ALA A 83 7.68 -5.11 -4.54
N GLU A 84 7.95 -4.26 -3.55
CA GLU A 84 8.46 -2.91 -3.76
C GLU A 84 9.99 -2.88 -3.93
N GLY A 85 10.70 -3.92 -3.49
CA GLY A 85 12.16 -4.00 -3.54
C GLY A 85 12.82 -2.84 -2.80
N GLU A 86 13.83 -2.22 -3.42
CA GLU A 86 14.62 -1.11 -2.86
C GLU A 86 13.79 0.08 -2.34
N GLY A 87 12.55 0.24 -2.81
CA GLY A 87 11.64 1.32 -2.43
C GLY A 87 10.83 1.08 -1.15
N TRP A 88 10.92 -0.11 -0.52
CA TRP A 88 10.09 -0.44 0.65
C TRP A 88 10.27 0.52 1.85
N PRO A 89 11.46 1.11 2.15
CA PRO A 89 11.59 2.02 3.28
C PRO A 89 10.74 3.29 3.10
N ALA A 90 10.77 3.87 1.90
CA ALA A 90 9.95 5.04 1.58
C ALA A 90 8.44 4.71 1.61
N LEU A 91 8.07 3.47 1.29
CA LEU A 91 6.69 3.00 1.38
C LEU A 91 6.24 2.82 2.85
N LEU A 92 7.11 2.31 3.70
CA LEU A 92 6.87 2.25 5.14
C LEU A 92 6.74 3.66 5.73
N ASP A 93 7.64 4.58 5.38
CA ASP A 93 7.55 5.99 5.78
C ASP A 93 6.21 6.61 5.38
N ALA A 94 5.75 6.33 4.16
CA ALA A 94 4.45 6.80 3.70
C ALA A 94 3.29 6.21 4.52
N ALA A 95 3.38 4.95 4.95
CA ALA A 95 2.39 4.31 5.82
C ALA A 95 2.37 4.90 7.24
N LEU A 96 3.46 5.52 7.69
CA LEU A 96 3.53 6.18 8.99
C LEU A 96 3.14 7.66 8.93
N ALA A 97 2.99 8.21 7.73
CA ALA A 97 2.50 9.57 7.55
C ALA A 97 0.98 9.65 7.79
N VAL A 98 0.54 10.70 8.48
CA VAL A 98 -0.86 10.85 8.97
C VAL A 98 -1.80 11.45 7.90
N ALA A 99 -1.28 11.98 6.80
CA ALA A 99 -2.12 12.64 5.80
C ALA A 99 -2.90 11.63 4.93
N SER A 100 -4.23 11.66 5.04
CA SER A 100 -5.13 11.00 4.09
C SER A 100 -5.05 11.67 2.72
N ARG A 101 -5.33 10.92 1.65
CA ARG A 101 -5.43 11.46 0.28
C ARG A 101 -6.87 11.40 -0.22
N ASP A 102 -7.31 12.50 -0.81
CA ASP A 102 -8.54 12.58 -1.58
C ASP A 102 -8.28 12.16 -3.05
N PRO A 103 -9.34 12.00 -3.88
CA PRO A 103 -9.17 11.60 -5.27
C PRO A 103 -8.27 12.55 -6.09
N PRO A 104 -8.41 13.89 -6.00
CA PRO A 104 -7.48 14.82 -6.67
C PRO A 104 -6.01 14.62 -6.27
N ALA A 105 -5.71 14.39 -4.99
CA ALA A 105 -4.34 14.11 -4.56
C ALA A 105 -3.81 12.78 -5.12
N HIS A 106 -4.68 11.77 -5.24
CA HIS A 106 -4.31 10.51 -5.89
C HIS A 106 -3.97 10.71 -7.37
N ARG A 107 -4.80 11.46 -8.09
CA ARG A 107 -4.58 11.82 -9.51
C ARG A 107 -3.26 12.58 -9.69
N ALA A 108 -3.04 13.62 -8.92
CA ALA A 108 -1.81 14.42 -8.99
C ALA A 108 -0.56 13.56 -8.71
N ALA A 109 -0.64 12.62 -7.76
CA ALA A 109 0.46 11.72 -7.46
C ALA A 109 0.71 10.68 -8.58
N LEU A 110 -0.33 10.25 -9.29
CA LEU A 110 -0.21 9.38 -10.46
C LEU A 110 0.43 10.12 -11.64
N GLU A 111 -0.03 11.34 -11.91
CA GLU A 111 0.55 12.22 -12.94
C GLU A 111 2.03 12.52 -12.66
N ALA A 112 2.37 12.90 -11.41
CA ALA A 112 3.75 13.15 -11.00
C ALA A 112 4.64 11.90 -11.09
N ALA A 113 4.05 10.70 -10.98
CA ALA A 113 4.75 9.43 -11.17
C ALA A 113 4.87 9.01 -12.65
N GLY A 114 4.43 9.86 -13.58
CA GLY A 114 4.46 9.59 -15.02
C GLY A 114 3.35 8.66 -15.50
N VAL A 115 2.33 8.39 -14.67
CA VAL A 115 1.15 7.58 -15.03
C VAL A 115 0.12 8.46 -15.75
N ALA A 116 0.56 9.09 -16.83
CA ALA A 116 -0.23 10.03 -17.61
C ALA A 116 0.15 9.98 -19.09
N GLY A 117 -0.79 10.37 -19.96
CA GLY A 117 -0.58 10.39 -21.40
C GLY A 117 -0.74 9.02 -22.09
N PRO A 118 -0.35 8.92 -23.37
CA PRO A 118 -0.64 7.75 -24.23
C PRO A 118 0.35 6.60 -24.00
N LEU A 119 0.46 6.14 -22.76
CA LEU A 119 1.30 4.99 -22.42
C LEU A 119 0.80 3.71 -23.12
N PRO A 120 1.71 2.77 -23.45
CA PRO A 120 1.32 1.42 -23.85
C PRO A 120 0.40 0.80 -22.79
N ARG A 121 -0.65 0.09 -23.23
CA ARG A 121 -1.66 -0.50 -22.33
C ARG A 121 -1.04 -1.32 -21.19
N ALA A 122 -0.05 -2.15 -21.50
CA ALA A 122 0.61 -3.00 -20.51
C ALA A 122 1.37 -2.18 -19.45
N GLU A 123 2.00 -1.08 -19.86
CA GLU A 123 2.73 -0.17 -18.99
C GLU A 123 1.77 0.60 -18.06
N LEU A 124 0.73 1.21 -18.62
CA LEU A 124 -0.30 1.91 -17.85
C LEU A 124 -0.89 0.98 -16.77
N GLN A 125 -1.28 -0.23 -17.16
CA GLN A 125 -1.81 -1.21 -16.23
C GLN A 125 -0.80 -1.62 -15.14
N ALA A 126 0.47 -1.80 -15.49
CA ALA A 126 1.51 -2.15 -14.53
C ALA A 126 1.74 -1.02 -13.51
N GLN A 127 1.79 0.23 -13.97
CA GLN A 127 1.95 1.41 -13.13
C GLN A 127 0.76 1.63 -12.20
N LEU A 128 -0.48 1.52 -12.70
CA LEU A 128 -1.70 1.62 -11.87
C LEU A 128 -1.77 0.50 -10.82
N ARG A 129 -1.43 -0.74 -11.18
CA ARG A 129 -1.36 -1.85 -10.21
C ARG A 129 -0.31 -1.60 -9.13
N ARG A 130 0.87 -1.08 -9.49
CA ARG A 130 1.90 -0.71 -8.53
C ARG A 130 1.43 0.42 -7.60
N TYR A 131 0.80 1.45 -8.15
CA TYR A 131 0.26 2.56 -7.38
C TYR A 131 -0.80 2.10 -6.38
N ARG A 132 -1.79 1.30 -6.83
CA ARG A 132 -2.81 0.70 -5.96
C ARG A 132 -2.18 -0.13 -4.85
N ARG A 133 -1.19 -0.97 -5.16
CA ARG A 133 -0.48 -1.80 -4.17
C ARG A 133 0.21 -0.95 -3.10
N ARG A 134 0.90 0.11 -3.50
CA ARG A 134 1.52 1.08 -2.58
C ARG A 134 0.46 1.79 -1.74
N GLY A 135 -0.65 2.19 -2.35
CA GLY A 135 -1.80 2.77 -1.66
C GLY A 135 -2.33 1.84 -0.56
N PHE A 136 -2.47 0.55 -0.84
CA PHE A 136 -2.90 -0.44 0.16
C PHE A 136 -1.91 -0.65 1.28
N VAL A 137 -0.59 -0.65 1.02
CA VAL A 137 0.40 -0.68 2.11
C VAL A 137 0.30 0.55 2.99
N ARG A 138 0.10 1.72 2.38
CA ARG A 138 -0.06 2.96 3.13
C ARG A 138 -1.32 2.95 4.02
N ILE A 139 -2.47 2.64 3.42
CA ILE A 139 -3.77 2.65 4.11
C ILE A 139 -3.82 1.51 5.15
N GLY A 140 -3.50 0.29 4.73
CA GLY A 140 -3.50 -0.89 5.60
C GLY A 140 -2.44 -0.84 6.69
N GLY A 141 -1.29 -0.22 6.43
CA GLY A 141 -0.29 0.01 7.47
C GLY A 141 -0.82 0.93 8.55
N ARG A 142 -1.48 2.05 8.19
CA ARG A 142 -2.10 2.95 9.16
C ARG A 142 -3.19 2.27 9.97
N ASP A 143 -4.05 1.52 9.29
CA ASP A 143 -5.16 0.76 9.88
C ASP A 143 -4.64 -0.24 10.94
N LEU A 144 -3.66 -1.09 10.58
CA LEU A 144 -3.05 -2.05 11.50
C LEU A 144 -2.30 -1.40 12.67
N LEU A 145 -1.72 -0.22 12.45
CA LEU A 145 -0.98 0.50 13.48
C LEU A 145 -1.89 1.34 14.40
N GLY A 146 -3.19 1.44 14.10
CA GLY A 146 -4.14 2.28 14.83
C GLY A 146 -3.97 3.78 14.56
N LEU A 147 -3.41 4.14 13.40
CA LEU A 147 -3.14 5.52 12.96
C LEU A 147 -4.27 6.11 12.09
N ALA A 148 -5.33 5.33 11.87
CA ALA A 148 -6.53 5.74 11.17
C ALA A 148 -7.73 5.04 11.81
N THR A 149 -8.86 5.74 11.85
CA THR A 149 -10.16 5.16 12.19
C THR A 149 -10.68 4.31 11.02
N VAL A 150 -11.62 3.41 11.30
CA VAL A 150 -12.27 2.59 10.26
C VAL A 150 -12.90 3.46 9.17
N ASP A 151 -13.56 4.55 9.56
CA ASP A 151 -14.19 5.49 8.62
C ASP A 151 -13.16 6.20 7.72
N GLU A 152 -12.02 6.61 8.27
CA GLU A 152 -10.93 7.20 7.49
C GLU A 152 -10.35 6.18 6.51
N THR A 153 -10.11 4.95 6.98
CA THR A 153 -9.62 3.84 6.14
C THR A 153 -10.57 3.58 4.97
N VAL A 154 -11.87 3.45 5.22
CA VAL A 154 -12.90 3.16 4.21
C VAL A 154 -13.00 4.29 3.17
N ARG A 155 -13.01 5.55 3.62
CA ARG A 155 -13.01 6.70 2.71
C ARG A 155 -11.75 6.75 1.87
N GLU A 156 -10.60 6.43 2.45
CA GLU A 156 -9.33 6.47 1.75
C GLU A 156 -9.16 5.33 0.73
N ILE A 157 -9.70 4.14 1.02
CA ILE A 157 -9.78 3.05 0.03
C ILE A 157 -10.65 3.50 -1.16
N THR A 158 -11.77 4.16 -0.88
CA THR A 158 -12.66 4.71 -1.92
C THR A 158 -11.93 5.76 -2.75
N ALA A 159 -11.30 6.74 -2.11
CA ALA A 159 -10.56 7.80 -2.80
C ALA A 159 -9.40 7.27 -3.67
N LEU A 160 -8.71 6.22 -3.18
CA LEU A 160 -7.69 5.53 -3.95
C LEU A 160 -8.27 4.87 -5.21
N ALA A 161 -9.43 4.21 -5.09
CA ALA A 161 -10.09 3.57 -6.23
C ALA A 161 -10.50 4.61 -7.27
N GLU A 162 -11.13 5.71 -6.85
CA GLU A 162 -11.53 6.81 -7.73
C GLU A 162 -10.34 7.40 -8.48
N GLY A 163 -9.26 7.77 -7.78
CA GLY A 163 -8.07 8.33 -8.44
C GLY A 163 -7.40 7.37 -9.43
N VAL A 164 -7.41 6.06 -9.13
CA VAL A 164 -6.89 5.02 -10.06
C VAL A 164 -7.79 4.86 -11.28
N ILE A 165 -9.11 4.90 -11.11
CA ILE A 165 -10.09 4.79 -12.22
C ILE A 165 -9.97 6.01 -13.13
N GLU A 166 -9.92 7.20 -12.57
CA GLU A 166 -9.74 8.44 -13.33
C GLU A 166 -8.45 8.42 -14.17
N ALA A 167 -7.33 8.01 -13.56
CA ALA A 167 -6.06 7.89 -14.28
C ALA A 167 -6.11 6.81 -15.38
N ALA A 168 -6.82 5.69 -15.13
CA ALA A 168 -7.02 4.65 -16.14
C ALA A 168 -7.81 5.16 -17.34
N VAL A 169 -8.88 5.92 -17.09
CA VAL A 169 -9.71 6.54 -18.13
C VAL A 169 -8.91 7.58 -18.90
N ALA A 170 -8.18 8.46 -18.21
CA ALA A 170 -7.35 9.48 -18.83
C ALA A 170 -6.26 8.87 -19.73
N GLY A 171 -5.54 7.86 -19.24
CA GLY A 171 -4.52 7.15 -20.03
C GLY A 171 -5.10 6.39 -21.21
N ALA A 172 -6.25 5.73 -21.03
CA ALA A 172 -6.95 5.05 -22.12
C ALA A 172 -7.40 6.04 -23.21
N ARG A 173 -8.01 7.17 -22.82
CA ARG A 173 -8.42 8.24 -23.74
C ARG A 173 -7.24 8.82 -24.49
N ALA A 174 -6.14 9.17 -23.82
CA ALA A 174 -4.95 9.71 -24.47
C ALA A 174 -4.37 8.73 -25.50
N ARG A 175 -4.31 7.43 -25.17
CA ARG A 175 -3.84 6.39 -26.09
C ARG A 175 -4.75 6.26 -27.32
N LEU A 176 -6.07 6.25 -27.11
CA LEU A 176 -7.04 6.16 -28.20
C LEU A 176 -6.99 7.40 -29.10
N ALA A 177 -6.85 8.59 -28.52
CA ALA A 177 -6.69 9.83 -29.27
C ALA A 177 -5.43 9.83 -30.14
N ALA A 178 -4.32 9.27 -29.63
CA ALA A 178 -3.09 9.12 -30.40
C ALA A 178 -3.23 8.12 -31.57
N GLU A 179 -4.09 7.12 -31.45
CA GLU A 179 -4.26 6.04 -32.43
C GLU A 179 -5.31 6.39 -33.50
N TRP A 180 -6.43 6.97 -33.09
CA TRP A 180 -7.62 7.18 -33.94
C TRP A 180 -8.04 8.65 -34.07
N GLY A 181 -7.30 9.57 -33.45
CA GLY A 181 -7.66 10.99 -33.36
C GLY A 181 -8.56 11.30 -32.17
N GLU A 182 -8.66 12.59 -31.84
CA GLU A 182 -9.52 13.08 -30.76
C GLU A 182 -10.99 12.72 -30.98
N ASP A 183 -11.69 12.41 -29.89
CA ASP A 183 -13.12 12.14 -29.91
C ASP A 183 -13.91 13.45 -30.02
N TRP A 184 -14.72 13.60 -31.07
CA TRP A 184 -15.51 14.80 -31.35
C TRP A 184 -16.99 14.47 -31.50
N ALA A 185 -17.84 15.17 -30.75
CA ALA A 185 -19.29 15.20 -30.89
C ALA A 185 -19.71 16.51 -31.57
N GLY A 186 -19.61 16.55 -32.90
CA GLY A 186 -19.71 17.80 -33.66
C GLY A 186 -18.51 18.71 -33.37
N ASP A 187 -18.75 19.95 -32.98
CA ASP A 187 -17.69 20.94 -32.72
C ASP A 187 -17.17 20.91 -31.26
N ARG A 188 -17.50 19.87 -30.49
CA ARG A 188 -17.11 19.73 -29.07
C ARG A 188 -16.42 18.39 -28.82
N PRO A 189 -15.49 18.32 -27.86
CA PRO A 189 -14.94 17.03 -27.43
C PRO A 189 -16.05 16.06 -26.98
N GLY A 190 -15.91 14.79 -27.33
CA GLY A 190 -16.80 13.72 -26.90
C GLY A 190 -16.78 13.52 -25.38
N GLY A 191 -17.97 13.40 -24.80
CA GLY A 191 -18.14 13.08 -23.38
C GLY A 191 -17.89 11.60 -23.09
N PHE A 192 -17.42 11.29 -21.89
CA PHE A 192 -17.40 9.93 -21.35
C PHE A 192 -17.53 10.01 -19.85
N VAL A 193 -18.45 9.23 -19.31
CA VAL A 193 -18.73 9.19 -17.88
C VAL A 193 -18.51 7.77 -17.38
N VAL A 194 -17.85 7.67 -16.23
CA VAL A 194 -17.78 6.44 -15.44
C VAL A 194 -18.63 6.64 -14.20
N LEU A 195 -19.66 5.81 -14.05
CA LEU A 195 -20.51 5.79 -12.87
C LEU A 195 -20.07 4.64 -11.95
N GLY A 196 -19.62 4.99 -10.75
CA GLY A 196 -19.35 4.03 -9.68
C GLY A 196 -20.65 3.59 -9.01
N MET A 197 -20.90 2.29 -9.01
CA MET A 197 -22.07 1.67 -8.39
C MET A 197 -21.69 0.97 -7.07
N GLY A 198 -22.69 0.47 -6.36
CA GLY A 198 -22.49 -0.32 -5.14
C GLY A 198 -21.66 0.43 -4.09
N LYS A 199 -20.68 -0.26 -3.50
CA LYS A 199 -19.82 0.29 -2.45
C LYS A 199 -18.94 1.45 -2.90
N LEU A 200 -18.52 1.45 -4.17
CA LEU A 200 -17.82 2.61 -4.73
C LEU A 200 -18.75 3.82 -4.76
N GLY A 201 -19.95 3.66 -5.30
CA GLY A 201 -20.95 4.75 -5.35
C GLY A 201 -21.42 5.24 -3.97
N GLY A 202 -21.39 4.36 -2.97
CA GLY A 202 -21.70 4.69 -1.57
C GLY A 202 -20.54 5.27 -0.76
N GLY A 203 -19.32 5.32 -1.31
CA GLY A 203 -18.14 5.80 -0.60
C GLY A 203 -17.63 4.87 0.51
N GLU A 204 -17.98 3.58 0.43
CA GLU A 204 -17.79 2.60 1.50
C GLU A 204 -16.99 1.35 1.06
N LEU A 205 -16.02 1.53 0.17
CA LEU A 205 -15.16 0.42 -0.26
C LEU A 205 -14.33 -0.14 0.90
N ASN A 206 -14.17 -1.47 0.88
CA ASN A 206 -13.25 -2.20 1.77
C ASN A 206 -12.14 -2.89 0.95
N TYR A 207 -11.14 -3.46 1.61
CA TYR A 207 -9.96 -4.06 0.94
C TYR A 207 -10.28 -5.18 -0.05
N SER A 208 -11.39 -5.89 0.14
CA SER A 208 -11.82 -7.03 -0.69
C SER A 208 -12.98 -6.68 -1.62
N SER A 209 -13.36 -5.40 -1.72
CA SER A 209 -14.49 -4.99 -2.55
C SER A 209 -14.12 -5.04 -4.03
N ASP A 210 -15.02 -5.61 -4.82
CA ASP A 210 -15.05 -5.38 -6.26
C ASP A 210 -15.54 -3.96 -6.56
N VAL A 211 -15.25 -3.49 -7.77
CA VAL A 211 -15.69 -2.19 -8.24
C VAL A 211 -16.69 -2.37 -9.38
N ASP A 212 -17.91 -1.92 -9.17
CA ASP A 212 -19.00 -1.97 -10.14
C ASP A 212 -19.06 -0.66 -10.92
N LEU A 213 -18.89 -0.71 -12.24
CA LEU A 213 -18.83 0.47 -13.11
C LEU A 213 -19.86 0.41 -14.24
N ILE A 214 -20.47 1.54 -14.57
CA ILE A 214 -21.24 1.76 -15.80
C ILE A 214 -20.56 2.85 -16.62
N TYR A 215 -20.49 2.68 -17.93
CA TYR A 215 -19.91 3.64 -18.88
C TYR A 215 -21.02 4.28 -19.72
N VAL A 216 -20.99 5.61 -19.86
CA VAL A 216 -21.95 6.41 -20.66
C VAL A 216 -21.22 7.37 -21.57
#